data_AF-A0A081CZT7-F1
#
_entry.id   AF-A0A081CZT7-F1
#
_cell.length_a   1.000
_cell.length_b   1.000
_cell.length_c   1.000
_cell.angle_alpha   90.00
_cell.angle_beta   90.00
_cell.angle_gamma   90.00
#
_symmetry.space_group_name_H-M   'P 1'
#
loop_
_entity.id
_entity.type
_entity.pdbx_description
1 polymer ?
#
loop_
_entity_poly.entity_id
_entity_poly.type
_entity_poly.pdbx_seq_one_letter_code
_entity_poly.pdbx_strand_id
1 'polypeptide(L)'
;MKAAKARVKQMLHPAAGLSIIEELVHLWNQPQLRPILEGIDGYRYAMLFASQNQITPDMLLQLGADMEDKLAHGIAQEYLIHARRQEQEFPSINAVAFEGFEGHPFGM
;
A
#
# COMPACT_ATOMS: atom_id res chain seq x y z
N MET A 1 4.51 7.67 10.47
CA MET A 1 4.64 8.26 9.12
C MET A 1 5.99 7.97 8.46
N LYS A 2 7.14 8.21 9.10
CA LYS A 2 8.49 7.92 8.52
C LYS A 2 8.63 6.47 8.01
N ALA A 3 8.23 5.48 8.81
CA ALA A 3 8.28 4.07 8.42
C ALA A 3 7.36 3.73 7.23
N ALA A 4 6.11 4.22 7.25
CA ALA A 4 5.17 4.02 6.15
C ALA A 4 5.71 4.61 4.83
N LYS A 5 6.20 5.86 4.84
CA LYS A 5 6.79 6.48 3.64
C LYS A 5 8.02 5.72 3.14
N ALA A 6 8.89 5.24 4.03
CA ALA A 6 10.02 4.40 3.65
C ALA A 6 9.58 3.09 2.98
N ARG A 7 8.57 2.42 3.54
CA ARG A 7 8.00 1.21 2.95
C ARG A 7 7.41 1.48 1.57
N VAL A 8 6.66 2.57 1.40
CA VAL A 8 6.11 2.94 0.09
C VAL A 8 7.21 3.20 -0.93
N LYS A 9 8.30 3.90 -0.57
CA LYS A 9 9.45 4.08 -1.47
C LYS A 9 10.07 2.74 -1.90
N GLN A 10 10.15 1.76 -1.00
CA GLN A 10 10.60 0.41 -1.35
C GLN A 10 9.60 -0.34 -2.25
N MET A 11 8.31 -0.01 -2.20
CA MET A 11 7.30 -0.61 -3.09
C MET A 11 7.27 0.07 -4.46
N LEU A 12 7.62 1.36 -4.54
CA LEU A 12 7.81 2.08 -5.80
C LEU A 12 9.10 1.63 -6.51
N HIS A 13 10.15 1.32 -5.73
CA HIS A 13 11.45 0.85 -6.23
C HIS A 13 11.86 -0.44 -5.54
N PRO A 14 11.21 -1.57 -5.85
CA PRO A 14 11.52 -2.85 -5.22
C PRO A 14 12.89 -3.37 -5.67
N ALA A 15 13.57 -4.09 -4.78
CA ALA A 15 14.82 -4.79 -5.13
C ALA A 15 14.57 -6.00 -6.07
N ALA A 16 13.36 -6.56 -6.05
CA ALA A 16 12.95 -7.67 -6.90
C ALA A 16 11.43 -7.65 -7.10
N GLY A 17 10.97 -8.08 -8.29
CA GLY A 17 9.55 -8.09 -8.66
C GLY A 17 9.08 -6.77 -9.25
N LEU A 18 7.77 -6.67 -9.52
CA LEU A 18 7.12 -5.47 -10.00
C LEU A 18 6.98 -4.44 -8.88
N SER A 19 7.12 -3.16 -9.21
CA SER A 19 6.69 -2.07 -8.34
C SER A 19 5.17 -2.10 -8.18
N ILE A 20 4.69 -1.48 -7.09
CA ILE A 20 3.25 -1.32 -6.86
C ILE A 20 2.55 -0.61 -8.03
N ILE A 21 3.24 0.30 -8.75
CA ILE A 21 2.65 1.02 -9.88
C ILE A 21 2.64 0.14 -11.14
N GLU A 22 3.68 -0.65 -11.39
CA GLU A 22 3.68 -1.63 -12.49
C GLU A 22 2.58 -2.68 -12.29
N GLU A 23 2.44 -3.19 -11.07
CA GLU A 23 1.35 -4.11 -10.72
C GLU A 23 -0.02 -3.46 -10.94
N LEU A 24 -0.22 -2.23 -10.45
CA LEU A 24 -1.46 -1.48 -10.63
C LEU A 24 -1.82 -1.30 -12.10
N VAL A 25 -0.89 -0.79 -12.91
CA VAL A 25 -1.13 -0.51 -14.33
C VAL A 25 -1.43 -1.80 -15.08
N HIS A 26 -0.72 -2.88 -14.78
CA HIS A 26 -0.98 -4.18 -15.38
C HIS A 26 -2.41 -4.67 -15.09
N LEU A 27 -2.85 -4.57 -13.82
CA LEU A 27 -4.17 -5.04 -13.40
C LEU A 27 -5.30 -4.07 -13.83
N TRP A 28 -5.03 -2.77 -13.96
CA TRP A 28 -6.04 -1.76 -14.33
C TRP A 28 -6.60 -1.95 -15.75
N ASN A 29 -5.83 -2.62 -16.61
CA ASN A 29 -6.24 -3.02 -17.95
C ASN A 29 -7.36 -4.08 -17.95
N GLN A 30 -7.67 -4.68 -16.80
CA GLN A 30 -8.76 -5.63 -16.62
C GLN A 30 -9.93 -4.91 -15.91
N PRO A 31 -10.99 -4.46 -16.63
CA PRO A 31 -12.05 -3.64 -16.05
C PRO A 31 -12.74 -4.29 -14.83
N GLN A 32 -12.85 -5.61 -14.82
CA GLN A 32 -13.42 -6.39 -13.73
C GLN A 32 -12.62 -6.31 -12.43
N LEU A 33 -11.32 -5.98 -12.47
CA LEU A 33 -10.47 -5.87 -11.29
C LEU A 33 -10.48 -4.47 -10.67
N ARG A 34 -10.93 -3.44 -11.41
CA ARG A 34 -10.89 -2.05 -10.94
C ARG A 34 -11.62 -1.84 -9.61
N PRO A 35 -12.84 -2.36 -9.39
CA PRO A 35 -13.52 -2.21 -8.11
C PRO A 35 -12.77 -2.87 -6.94
N ILE A 36 -12.03 -3.95 -7.22
CA ILE A 36 -11.23 -4.66 -6.22
C ILE A 36 -10.01 -3.80 -5.85
N LEU A 37 -9.30 -3.27 -6.85
CA LEU A 37 -8.14 -2.40 -6.65
C LEU A 37 -8.50 -1.11 -5.91
N GLU A 38 -9.67 -0.53 -6.20
CA GLU A 38 -10.23 0.60 -5.46
C GLU A 38 -10.53 0.26 -3.99
N GLY A 39 -10.66 -1.02 -3.62
CA GLY A 39 -10.83 -1.45 -2.23
C GLY A 39 -9.53 -1.64 -1.45
N ILE A 40 -8.36 -1.57 -2.11
CA ILE A 40 -7.07 -1.88 -1.52
C ILE A 40 -6.27 -0.59 -1.34
N ASP A 41 -5.77 -0.36 -0.12
CA ASP A 41 -4.91 0.79 0.15
C ASP A 41 -3.59 0.72 -0.66
N GLY A 42 -3.05 1.88 -1.00
CA GLY A 42 -1.98 2.01 -1.98
C GLY A 42 -2.54 2.13 -3.39
N TYR A 43 -3.26 1.11 -3.87
CA TYR A 43 -3.91 1.15 -5.19
C TYR A 43 -5.01 2.21 -5.26
N ARG A 44 -5.91 2.23 -4.27
CA ARG A 44 -6.97 3.24 -4.16
C ARG A 44 -6.37 4.66 -4.18
N TYR A 45 -5.34 4.92 -3.38
CA TYR A 45 -4.70 6.24 -3.37
C TYR A 45 -3.98 6.57 -4.68
N ALA A 46 -3.25 5.63 -5.28
CA ALA A 46 -2.54 5.86 -6.54
C ALA A 46 -3.51 6.26 -7.66
N MET A 47 -4.68 5.63 -7.73
CA MET A 47 -5.74 5.99 -8.68
C MET A 47 -6.38 7.34 -8.37
N LEU A 48 -6.62 7.65 -7.09
CA LEU A 48 -7.07 8.97 -6.67
C LEU A 48 -6.06 10.05 -7.04
N PHE A 49 -4.77 9.80 -6.81
CA PHE A 49 -3.68 10.69 -7.17
C PHE A 49 -3.63 10.93 -8.68
N ALA A 50 -3.76 9.88 -9.50
CA ALA A 50 -3.83 10.01 -10.94
C ALA A 50 -5.00 10.91 -11.38
N SER A 51 -6.19 10.67 -10.82
CA SER A 51 -7.39 11.47 -11.07
C SER A 51 -7.21 12.94 -10.67
N GLN A 52 -6.68 13.21 -9.48
CA GLN A 52 -6.46 14.56 -8.96
C GLN A 52 -5.44 15.36 -9.78
N ASN A 53 -4.45 14.67 -10.36
CA ASN A 53 -3.42 15.28 -11.20
C ASN A 53 -3.74 15.20 -12.69
N GLN A 54 -4.93 14.73 -13.08
CA GLN A 54 -5.39 14.61 -14.46
C GLN A 54 -4.44 13.80 -15.36
N ILE A 55 -3.84 12.74 -14.80
CA ILE A 55 -2.95 11.83 -15.52
C ILE A 55 -3.59 10.45 -15.66
N THR A 56 -3.22 9.71 -16.70
CA THR A 56 -3.66 8.32 -16.86
C THR A 56 -2.90 7.38 -15.93
N PRO A 57 -3.41 6.18 -15.66
CA PRO A 57 -2.68 5.18 -14.87
C PRO A 57 -1.28 4.89 -15.42
N ASP A 58 -1.13 4.77 -16.74
CA ASP A 58 0.17 4.52 -17.38
C ASP A 58 1.19 5.64 -17.12
N MET A 59 0.73 6.89 -16.99
CA MET A 59 1.60 8.03 -16.68
C MET A 59 2.17 7.98 -15.26
N LEU A 60 1.59 7.20 -14.34
CA LEU A 60 2.17 6.98 -13.00
C LEU A 60 3.55 6.31 -13.07
N LEU A 61 3.86 5.59 -14.15
CA LEU A 61 5.16 4.94 -14.35
C LEU A 61 6.28 5.94 -14.68
N GLN A 62 5.92 7.18 -15.02
CA GLN A 62 6.84 8.20 -15.54
C GLN A 62 6.88 9.45 -14.66
N LEU A 63 6.50 9.33 -13.38
CA LEU A 63 6.51 10.46 -12.46
C LEU A 63 7.95 10.95 -12.23
N GLY A 64 8.14 12.27 -12.30
CA GLY A 64 9.35 12.89 -11.79
C GLY A 64 9.45 12.79 -10.27
N ALA A 65 10.67 12.94 -9.73
CA ALA A 65 10.97 12.74 -8.31
C ALA A 65 10.04 13.50 -7.35
N ASP A 66 9.67 14.75 -7.67
CA ASP A 66 8.77 15.55 -6.84
C ASP A 66 7.35 14.97 -6.79
N MET A 67 6.85 14.47 -7.92
CA MET A 67 5.52 13.87 -8.01
C MET A 67 5.50 12.48 -7.37
N GLU A 68 6.58 11.72 -7.54
CA GLU A 68 6.77 10.44 -6.85
C GLU A 68 6.80 10.62 -5.33
N ASP A 69 7.49 11.65 -4.80
CA ASP A 69 7.54 11.88 -3.36
C ASP A 69 6.17 12.31 -2.79
N LYS A 70 5.37 13.07 -3.57
CA LYS A 70 3.97 13.39 -3.23
C LYS A 70 3.08 12.15 -3.23
N LEU A 71 3.20 11.29 -4.24
CA LEU A 71 2.49 10.01 -4.30
C LEU A 71 2.85 9.15 -3.09
N ALA A 72 4.14 9.00 -2.80
CA ALA A 72 4.63 8.21 -1.67
C ALA A 72 4.14 8.75 -0.32
N HIS A 73 4.11 10.07 -0.17
CA HIS A 73 3.56 10.73 1.02
C HIS A 73 2.07 10.43 1.19
N GLY A 74 1.30 10.53 0.10
CA GLY A 74 -0.13 10.30 0.11
C GLY A 74 -0.53 8.86 0.45
N ILE A 75 0.13 7.86 -0.16
CA ILE A 75 -0.07 6.45 0.19
C ILE A 75 0.32 6.21 1.66
N ALA A 76 1.42 6.79 2.13
CA ALA A 76 1.83 6.64 3.52
C ALA A 76 0.84 7.28 4.52
N GLN A 77 0.16 8.36 4.13
CA GLN A 77 -0.90 8.97 4.91
C GLN A 77 -2.14 8.08 4.95
N GLU A 78 -2.51 7.45 3.83
CA GLU A 78 -3.58 6.45 3.79
C GLU A 78 -3.29 5.27 4.73
N TYR A 79 -2.07 4.73 4.71
CA TYR A 79 -1.67 3.67 5.62
C TYR A 79 -1.74 4.09 7.09
N LEU A 80 -1.43 5.35 7.41
CA LEU A 80 -1.57 5.86 8.78
C LEU A 80 -3.04 5.92 9.22
N ILE A 81 -3.94 6.33 8.31
CA ILE A 81 -5.38 6.36 8.59
C ILE A 81 -5.90 4.94 8.81
N HIS A 82 -5.50 4.00 7.96
CA HIS A 82 -5.88 2.60 8.12
C HIS A 82 -5.33 2.01 9.42
N ALA A 83 -4.05 2.22 9.74
CA ALA A 83 -3.46 1.75 10.99
C ALA A 83 -4.22 2.28 12.22
N ARG A 84 -4.64 3.55 12.21
CA ARG A 84 -5.48 4.10 13.29
C ARG A 84 -6.84 3.42 13.40
N ARG A 85 -7.45 3.06 12.28
CA ARG A 85 -8.69 2.29 12.26
C ARG A 85 -8.47 0.87 12.80
N GLN A 86 -7.36 0.22 12.42
CA GLN A 86 -6.98 -1.09 12.95
C GLN A 86 -6.86 -1.06 14.47
N GLU A 87 -6.20 -0.06 15.06
CA GLU A 87 -6.10 0.08 16.52
C GLU A 87 -7.47 0.25 17.21
N GLN A 88 -8.49 0.76 16.51
CA GLN A 88 -9.84 0.92 17.03
C GLN A 88 -10.70 -0.34 16.87
N GLU A 89 -10.47 -1.11 15.80
CA GLU A 89 -11.31 -2.24 15.40
C GLU A 89 -10.72 -3.60 15.76
N PHE A 90 -9.42 -3.67 16.06
CA PHE A 90 -8.77 -4.92 16.41
C PHE A 90 -9.35 -5.50 17.70
N PRO A 91 -9.67 -6.81 17.72
CA PRO A 91 -10.15 -7.46 18.91
C PRO A 91 -9.04 -7.45 19.97
N SER A 92 -9.42 -7.20 21.23
CA SER A 92 -8.50 -7.39 22.34
C SER A 92 -8.11 -8.87 22.42
N ILE A 93 -6.83 -9.16 22.21
CA ILE A 93 -6.30 -10.51 22.41
C ILE A 93 -6.06 -10.68 23.91
N ASN A 94 -6.84 -11.52 24.58
CA ASN A 94 -6.55 -11.93 25.95
C ASN A 94 -5.31 -12.83 25.94
N ALA A 95 -4.26 -12.45 26.68
CA ALA A 95 -3.00 -13.21 26.78
C ALA A 95 -3.19 -14.68 27.23
N VAL A 96 -4.33 -15.01 27.83
CA VAL A 96 -4.68 -16.35 28.34
C VAL A 96 -5.06 -17.35 27.23
N ALA A 97 -5.30 -16.89 26.00
CA ALA A 97 -5.61 -17.79 24.87
C ALA A 97 -4.35 -18.36 24.19
N PHE A 98 -3.16 -17.98 24.66
CA PHE A 98 -1.87 -18.33 24.05
C PHE A 98 -1.08 -19.36 24.87
N GLU A 99 -1.73 -20.41 25.39
CA GLU A 99 -1.03 -21.57 25.97
C GLU A 99 -0.57 -22.61 24.91
N GLY A 100 -0.75 -22.33 23.62
CA GLY A 100 -0.64 -23.34 22.55
C GLY A 100 0.57 -23.26 21.60
N PHE A 101 1.55 -22.39 21.82
CA PHE A 101 2.70 -22.29 20.89
C PHE A 101 4.05 -22.26 21.62
N GLU A 102 4.47 -23.42 22.12
CA GLU A 102 5.89 -23.70 22.38
C GLU A 102 6.60 -23.91 21.03
N GLY A 103 6.87 -22.82 20.33
CA GLY A 103 7.62 -22.85 19.08
C GLY A 103 8.19 -21.48 18.74
N HIS A 104 9.51 -21.42 18.52
CA HIS A 104 10.20 -20.21 18.08
C HIS A 104 9.56 -19.73 16.76
N PRO A 105 9.09 -18.46 16.65
CA PRO A 105 8.29 -18.01 15.50
C PRO A 105 9.06 -17.88 14.19
N PHE A 106 10.39 -18.00 14.23
CA PHE A 106 11.26 -18.10 13.06
C PHE A 106 12.34 -19.12 13.39
N GLY A 107 12.31 -20.26 12.70
CA GLY A 107 13.41 -21.23 12.74
C GLY A 107 14.68 -20.59 12.19
N MET A 108 15.79 -20.81 12.88
CA MET A 108 17.14 -20.56 12.35
C MET A 108 17.43 -21.48 11.17
#